data_AF-A0A4Q5T1G5-F1
#
_entry.id   AF-A0A4Q5T1G5-F1
#
_cell.length_a   1.000
_cell.length_b   1.000
_cell.length_c   1.000
_cell.angle_alpha   90.00
_cell.angle_beta   90.00
_cell.angle_gamma   90.00
#
_symmetry.space_group_name_H-M   'P 1'
#
loop_
_entity.id
_entity.type
_entity.pdbx_description
1 polymer ?
#
loop_
_entity_poly.entity_id
_entity_poly.type
_entity_poly.pdbx_seq_one_letter_code
_entity_poly.pdbx_strand_id
1 'polypeptide(L)'
;PLGLIHAAWGGSTIEDWMSPAALRTAGASPEQLSWLDRYATDPAAALAAAVDATDRWAEQVDPGSAAAAWAAPGLDDSGWEQIAVPGQWERSGVEGLGGYDGIMWFRTRIALTAADLGDGKGVMLQLGRIDERDRVWINGVPVGAQLVAAEARSYRIPAGVLRAGDNSIAVRVIDEMGGGGFSSPADALALVLPGGTRKPLAGSWRYRRGTADSAWKAAPPAIPWSMPRGLTMAWNGMIAPLAGTGLRGIAWYQGESNSSRAAAYAGALRAWRTSWRAHFADPALPVVVVQLPGYGPRSIRPVDAPWAQLREAQRIVANEDARTGLAVAIDLGVVTDIHPAHKDVVGERMGQEALRVAYGIARPAAPQPLKASRTGDGIAITLRSAEGLAVSGALEPVGFELCDAAGACRFARATVRGQSVLVLDDGRPASEVRYAWQGSPAINLYAQSGLPLVPFRIAID
;
A
#
# COMPACT_ATOMS: atom_id res chain seq x y z
N PRO A 1 21.93 28.63 -8.21
CA PRO A 1 20.51 28.46 -7.81
C PRO A 1 20.23 26.96 -7.62
N LEU A 2 19.45 26.57 -6.60
CA LEU A 2 18.98 25.19 -6.41
C LEU A 2 17.54 25.09 -6.94
N GLY A 3 17.31 24.18 -7.89
CA GLY A 3 15.96 23.82 -8.33
C GLY A 3 15.49 22.56 -7.59
N LEU A 4 14.19 22.49 -7.26
CA LEU A 4 13.56 21.33 -6.64
C LEU A 4 12.42 20.85 -7.51
N ILE A 5 12.38 19.55 -7.77
CA ILE A 5 11.25 18.87 -8.39
C ILE A 5 10.51 18.16 -7.26
N HIS A 6 9.25 18.52 -7.07
CA HIS A 6 8.38 17.87 -6.09
C HIS A 6 7.50 16.84 -6.78
N ALA A 7 7.80 15.56 -6.56
CA ALA A 7 6.96 14.45 -7.00
C ALA A 7 6.56 13.63 -5.78
N ALA A 8 5.38 13.91 -5.23
CA ALA A 8 4.85 13.25 -4.05
C ALA A 8 3.38 12.87 -4.22
N TRP A 9 3.03 11.68 -3.75
CA TRP A 9 1.67 11.16 -3.73
C TRP A 9 1.45 10.34 -2.45
N GLY A 10 0.50 10.75 -1.62
CA GLY A 10 0.27 10.14 -0.31
C GLY A 10 -0.24 8.70 -0.41
N GLY A 11 0.21 7.84 0.51
CA GLY A 11 -0.21 6.44 0.58
C GLY A 11 0.38 5.53 -0.49
N SER A 12 1.26 6.04 -1.35
CA SER A 12 1.88 5.24 -2.42
C SER A 12 2.86 4.20 -1.90
N THR A 13 2.87 3.05 -2.57
CA THR A 13 3.87 2.01 -2.36
C THR A 13 5.08 2.26 -3.24
N ILE A 14 6.25 1.70 -2.89
CA ILE A 14 7.46 1.87 -3.72
C ILE A 14 7.24 1.39 -5.16
N GLU A 15 6.43 0.34 -5.36
CA GLU A 15 6.08 -0.21 -6.66
C GLU A 15 5.40 0.81 -7.59
N ASP A 16 4.69 1.79 -7.03
CA ASP A 16 4.04 2.85 -7.80
C ASP A 16 5.07 3.78 -8.47
N TRP A 17 6.25 3.92 -7.86
CA TRP A 17 7.36 4.77 -8.30
C TRP A 17 8.43 4.03 -9.10
N MET A 18 8.14 2.79 -9.51
CA MET A 18 9.07 1.94 -10.25
C MET A 18 8.74 1.92 -11.74
N SER A 19 9.79 1.85 -12.56
CA SER A 19 9.62 1.51 -13.98
C SER A 19 9.12 0.07 -14.14
N PRO A 20 8.51 -0.29 -15.28
CA PRO A 20 8.13 -1.67 -15.57
C PRO A 20 9.28 -2.67 -15.46
N ALA A 21 10.51 -2.27 -15.80
CA ALA A 21 11.69 -3.12 -15.64
C ALA A 21 12.05 -3.33 -14.15
N ALA A 22 12.01 -2.27 -13.34
CA ALA A 22 12.28 -2.37 -11.91
C ALA A 22 11.25 -3.25 -11.19
N LEU A 23 9.97 -3.17 -11.57
CA LEU A 23 8.91 -4.01 -11.01
C LEU A 23 9.19 -5.51 -11.22
N ARG A 24 9.65 -5.89 -12.41
CA ARG A 24 10.06 -7.27 -12.71
C ARG A 24 11.21 -7.73 -11.83
N THR A 25 12.22 -6.88 -11.63
CA THR A 25 13.36 -7.18 -10.73
C THR A 25 12.95 -7.25 -9.27
N ALA A 26 11.95 -6.46 -8.85
CA ALA A 26 11.45 -6.44 -7.48
C ALA A 26 10.49 -7.59 -7.14
N GLY A 27 10.19 -8.48 -8.09
CA GLY A 27 9.35 -9.65 -7.86
C GLY A 27 7.83 -9.34 -7.90
N ALA A 28 7.42 -8.33 -8.65
CA ALA A 28 5.99 -8.09 -8.90
C ALA A 28 5.32 -9.32 -9.55
N SER A 29 4.03 -9.54 -9.27
CA SER A 29 3.29 -10.70 -9.77
C SER A 29 3.32 -10.77 -11.30
N PRO A 30 3.69 -11.93 -11.90
CA PRO A 30 3.64 -12.11 -13.35
C PRO A 30 2.26 -11.84 -13.96
N GLU A 31 1.18 -12.18 -13.23
CA GLU A 31 -0.19 -11.93 -13.68
C GLU A 31 -0.47 -10.42 -13.72
N GLN A 32 -0.14 -9.69 -12.66
CA GLN A 32 -0.31 -8.23 -12.61
C GLN A 32 0.52 -7.51 -13.68
N LEU A 33 1.76 -7.97 -13.90
CA LEU A 33 2.62 -7.46 -14.97
C LEU A 33 2.02 -7.72 -16.35
N SER A 34 1.41 -8.89 -16.57
CA SER A 34 0.73 -9.19 -17.83
C SER A 34 -0.47 -8.27 -18.08
N TRP A 35 -1.24 -7.93 -17.03
CA TRP A 35 -2.33 -6.98 -17.13
C TRP A 35 -1.84 -5.57 -17.39
N LEU A 36 -0.74 -5.16 -16.76
CA LEU A 36 -0.13 -3.85 -16.98
C LEU A 36 0.41 -3.71 -18.42
N ASP A 37 1.12 -4.72 -18.93
CA ASP A 37 1.62 -4.74 -20.31
C ASP A 37 0.45 -4.70 -21.31
N ARG A 38 -0.66 -5.40 -21.02
CA ARG A 38 -1.88 -5.34 -21.84
C ARG A 38 -2.56 -3.97 -21.75
N TYR A 39 -2.63 -3.37 -20.56
CA TYR A 39 -3.28 -2.08 -20.34
C TYR A 39 -2.64 -0.97 -21.18
N ALA A 40 -1.32 -1.04 -21.39
CA ALA A 40 -0.58 -0.09 -22.22
C ALA A 40 -1.04 -0.07 -23.69
N THR A 41 -1.66 -1.13 -24.20
CA THR A 41 -2.10 -1.24 -25.61
C THR A 41 -3.61 -1.39 -25.76
N ASP A 42 -4.27 -2.04 -24.81
CA ASP A 42 -5.72 -2.29 -24.79
C ASP A 42 -6.25 -2.29 -23.33
N PRO A 43 -6.57 -1.10 -22.78
CA PRO A 43 -7.11 -0.97 -21.43
C PRO A 43 -8.39 -1.79 -21.18
N ALA A 44 -9.26 -1.88 -22.20
CA ALA A 44 -10.52 -2.61 -22.08
C ALA A 44 -10.27 -4.11 -21.91
N ALA A 45 -9.33 -4.67 -22.66
CA ALA A 45 -9.01 -6.08 -22.58
C ALA A 45 -8.15 -6.44 -21.36
N ALA A 46 -7.35 -5.49 -20.84
CA ALA A 46 -6.70 -5.63 -19.53
C ALA A 46 -7.73 -5.64 -18.38
N LEU A 47 -8.71 -4.73 -18.41
CA LEU A 47 -9.81 -4.72 -17.45
C LEU A 47 -10.61 -6.03 -17.52
N ALA A 48 -10.93 -6.53 -18.72
CA ALA A 48 -11.62 -7.81 -18.88
C ALA A 48 -10.85 -8.97 -18.23
N ALA A 49 -9.53 -9.06 -18.46
CA ALA A 49 -8.70 -10.10 -17.86
C ALA A 49 -8.65 -10.03 -16.32
N ALA A 50 -8.58 -8.82 -15.77
CA ALA A 50 -8.63 -8.61 -14.32
C ALA A 50 -10.00 -8.96 -13.74
N VAL A 51 -11.09 -8.60 -14.44
CA VAL A 51 -12.47 -8.95 -14.06
C VAL A 51 -12.65 -10.47 -14.04
N ASP A 52 -12.15 -11.18 -15.06
CA ASP A 52 -12.22 -12.64 -15.10
C ASP A 52 -11.45 -13.28 -13.93
N ALA A 53 -10.33 -12.69 -13.50
CA ALA A 53 -9.60 -13.15 -12.32
C ALA A 53 -10.36 -12.88 -11.02
N THR A 54 -10.98 -11.71 -10.89
CA THR A 54 -11.87 -11.39 -9.76
C THR A 54 -13.09 -12.31 -9.72
N ASP A 55 -13.69 -12.63 -10.87
CA ASP A 55 -14.82 -13.57 -10.96
C ASP A 55 -14.41 -14.99 -10.54
N ARG A 56 -13.27 -15.51 -11.01
CA ARG A 56 -12.73 -16.81 -10.57
C ARG A 56 -12.45 -16.86 -9.07
N TRP A 57 -11.95 -15.77 -8.51
CA TRP A 57 -11.76 -15.65 -7.06
C TRP A 57 -13.11 -15.67 -6.33
N ALA A 58 -14.07 -14.86 -6.78
CA ALA A 58 -15.38 -14.74 -6.15
C ALA A 58 -16.13 -16.08 -6.16
N GLU A 59 -16.06 -16.86 -7.25
CA GLU A 59 -16.64 -18.20 -7.35
C GLU A 59 -16.14 -19.17 -6.26
N GLN A 60 -14.91 -18.99 -5.77
CA GLN A 60 -14.32 -19.86 -4.74
C GLN A 60 -14.71 -19.45 -3.32
N VAL A 61 -15.07 -18.19 -3.11
CA VAL A 61 -15.29 -17.64 -1.76
C VAL A 61 -16.75 -17.32 -1.48
N ASP A 62 -17.59 -17.12 -2.50
CA ASP A 62 -18.95 -16.60 -2.36
C ASP A 62 -20.01 -17.53 -2.97
N PRO A 63 -21.02 -17.96 -2.18
CA PRO A 63 -22.07 -18.86 -2.67
C PRO A 63 -22.92 -18.25 -3.79
N GLY A 64 -23.10 -16.91 -3.80
CA GLY A 64 -23.84 -16.23 -4.87
C GLY A 64 -23.08 -16.18 -6.19
N SER A 65 -21.75 -16.16 -6.12
CA SER A 65 -20.84 -16.13 -7.25
C SER A 65 -20.61 -17.50 -7.86
N ALA A 66 -20.74 -18.59 -7.11
CA ALA A 66 -20.62 -19.95 -7.63
C ALA A 66 -21.57 -20.18 -8.82
N ALA A 67 -21.01 -20.37 -10.02
CA ALA A 67 -21.74 -20.44 -11.29
C ALA A 67 -22.71 -19.26 -11.52
N ALA A 68 -22.41 -18.09 -10.97
CA ALA A 68 -23.24 -16.89 -10.97
C ALA A 68 -24.70 -17.15 -10.51
N ALA A 69 -24.89 -18.03 -9.53
CA ALA A 69 -26.20 -18.48 -9.06
C ALA A 69 -27.15 -17.32 -8.72
N TRP A 70 -26.65 -16.26 -8.10
CA TRP A 70 -27.48 -15.11 -7.71
C TRP A 70 -27.67 -14.08 -8.84
N ALA A 71 -27.01 -14.24 -9.98
CA ALA A 71 -27.28 -13.46 -11.19
C ALA A 71 -28.35 -14.12 -12.10
N ALA A 72 -28.74 -15.36 -11.82
CA ALA A 72 -29.68 -16.11 -12.67
C ALA A 72 -31.00 -15.34 -12.90
N PRO A 73 -31.55 -15.35 -14.13
CA PRO A 73 -32.75 -14.60 -14.47
C PRO A 73 -33.99 -15.12 -13.73
N GLY A 74 -34.05 -16.43 -13.48
CA GLY A 74 -35.17 -17.11 -12.80
C GLY A 74 -34.98 -17.28 -11.29
N LEU A 75 -33.97 -16.66 -10.68
CA LEU A 75 -33.78 -16.74 -9.23
C LEU A 75 -35.01 -16.18 -8.50
N ASP A 76 -35.58 -16.97 -7.59
CA ASP A 76 -36.55 -16.47 -6.62
C ASP A 76 -35.83 -15.68 -5.53
N ASP A 77 -35.91 -14.36 -5.64
CA ASP A 77 -35.37 -13.40 -4.69
C ASP A 77 -36.46 -12.85 -3.75
N SER A 78 -37.66 -13.46 -3.68
CA SER A 78 -38.77 -12.96 -2.83
C SER A 78 -38.45 -12.90 -1.34
N GLY A 79 -37.59 -13.80 -0.86
CA GLY A 79 -37.10 -13.81 0.51
C GLY A 79 -35.89 -12.91 0.78
N TRP A 80 -35.41 -12.14 -0.22
CA TRP A 80 -34.33 -11.19 -0.02
C TRP A 80 -34.87 -9.91 0.63
N GLU A 81 -34.10 -9.37 1.56
CA GLU A 81 -34.41 -8.09 2.18
C GLU A 81 -34.24 -6.94 1.18
N GLN A 82 -34.71 -5.75 1.55
CA GLN A 82 -34.67 -4.58 0.70
C GLN A 82 -33.81 -3.47 1.29
N ILE A 83 -33.14 -2.72 0.41
CA ILE A 83 -32.30 -1.59 0.76
C ILE A 83 -32.47 -0.48 -0.28
N ALA A 84 -32.35 0.77 0.17
CA ALA A 84 -32.38 1.92 -0.73
C ALA A 84 -31.08 1.99 -1.56
N VAL A 85 -31.23 2.19 -2.87
CA VAL A 85 -30.15 2.39 -3.84
C VAL A 85 -30.46 3.66 -4.63
N PRO A 86 -29.52 4.62 -4.77
CA PRO A 86 -28.13 4.55 -4.29
C PRO A 86 -28.00 4.79 -2.79
N GLY A 87 -26.84 4.45 -2.24
CA GLY A 87 -26.51 4.56 -0.82
C GLY A 87 -25.34 3.65 -0.44
N GLN A 88 -24.59 4.06 0.59
CA GLN A 88 -23.64 3.18 1.27
C GLN A 88 -24.39 2.29 2.25
N TRP A 89 -24.16 0.98 2.23
CA TRP A 89 -24.98 0.07 3.04
C TRP A 89 -24.71 0.18 4.53
N GLU A 90 -23.51 0.59 4.95
CA GLU A 90 -23.15 0.84 6.34
C GLU A 90 -23.96 2.00 6.93
N ARG A 91 -24.40 2.92 6.07
CA ARG A 91 -25.20 4.10 6.45
C ARG A 91 -26.69 3.92 6.21
N SER A 92 -27.12 2.72 5.81
CA SER A 92 -28.52 2.43 5.50
C SER A 92 -29.42 2.35 6.74
N GLY A 93 -28.84 2.15 7.92
CA GLY A 93 -29.58 1.85 9.15
C GLY A 93 -30.05 0.40 9.25
N VAL A 94 -29.69 -0.46 8.30
CA VAL A 94 -29.99 -1.90 8.35
C VAL A 94 -29.05 -2.60 9.34
N GLU A 95 -29.63 -3.38 10.25
CA GLU A 95 -28.89 -4.10 11.29
C GLU A 95 -27.86 -5.06 10.68
N GLY A 96 -26.64 -5.03 11.22
CA GLY A 96 -25.56 -5.91 10.78
C GLY A 96 -24.81 -5.45 9.53
N LEU A 97 -25.13 -4.27 8.95
CA LEU A 97 -24.39 -3.70 7.82
C LEU A 97 -23.43 -2.57 8.20
N GLY A 98 -23.53 -1.97 9.40
CA GLY A 98 -22.77 -0.78 9.80
C GLY A 98 -21.24 -0.90 9.83
N GLY A 99 -20.70 -2.11 9.67
CA GLY A 99 -19.27 -2.38 9.52
C GLY A 99 -19.05 -3.68 8.77
N TYR A 100 -19.91 -3.94 7.78
CA TYR A 100 -19.82 -5.13 6.96
C TYR A 100 -18.94 -4.84 5.73
N ASP A 101 -17.70 -5.32 5.78
CA ASP A 101 -16.84 -5.45 4.60
C ASP A 101 -17.03 -6.87 4.02
N GLY A 102 -17.16 -6.99 2.70
CA GLY A 102 -17.49 -8.28 2.09
C GLY A 102 -18.11 -8.20 0.70
N ILE A 103 -18.81 -9.26 0.34
CA ILE A 103 -19.51 -9.37 -0.94
C ILE A 103 -20.99 -9.08 -0.72
N MET A 104 -21.54 -8.12 -1.45
CA MET A 104 -22.96 -7.77 -1.41
C MET A 104 -23.60 -7.98 -2.78
N TRP A 105 -24.76 -8.62 -2.81
CA TRP A 105 -25.53 -8.79 -4.03
C TRP A 105 -26.77 -7.91 -3.99
N PHE A 106 -27.06 -7.27 -5.12
CA PHE A 106 -28.26 -6.46 -5.33
C PHE A 106 -29.02 -6.96 -6.55
N ARG A 107 -30.35 -6.94 -6.47
CA ARG A 107 -31.25 -7.29 -7.56
C ARG A 107 -32.40 -6.31 -7.66
N THR A 108 -32.71 -5.92 -8.89
CA THR A 108 -33.91 -5.15 -9.22
C THR A 108 -34.50 -5.63 -10.54
N ARG A 109 -35.71 -5.15 -10.86
CA ARG A 109 -36.40 -5.47 -12.11
C ARG A 109 -36.85 -4.20 -12.80
N ILE A 110 -36.82 -4.22 -14.12
CA ILE A 110 -37.33 -3.14 -14.96
C ILE A 110 -38.22 -3.71 -16.06
N ALA A 111 -39.43 -3.16 -16.16
CA ALA A 111 -40.37 -3.50 -17.22
C ALA A 111 -40.13 -2.61 -18.44
N LEU A 112 -39.99 -3.22 -19.62
CA LEU A 112 -39.77 -2.54 -20.90
C LEU A 112 -40.89 -2.90 -21.88
N THR A 113 -41.41 -1.89 -22.57
CA THR A 113 -42.33 -2.11 -23.70
C THR A 113 -41.54 -2.46 -24.96
N ALA A 114 -42.21 -3.02 -25.98
CA ALA A 114 -41.59 -3.23 -27.28
C ALA A 114 -41.09 -1.90 -27.91
N ALA A 115 -41.80 -0.79 -27.64
CA ALA A 115 -41.40 0.54 -28.09
C ALA A 115 -40.13 1.05 -27.39
N ASP A 116 -39.96 0.74 -26.09
CA ASP A 116 -38.75 1.10 -25.34
C ASP A 116 -37.48 0.46 -25.93
N LEU A 117 -37.62 -0.76 -26.49
CA LEU A 117 -36.50 -1.52 -27.04
C LEU A 117 -36.10 -1.05 -28.44
N GLY A 118 -37.05 -0.59 -29.26
CA GLY A 118 -36.78 -0.21 -30.64
C GLY A 118 -36.09 -1.33 -31.44
N ASP A 119 -34.95 -1.02 -32.05
CA ASP A 119 -34.09 -2.00 -32.75
C ASP A 119 -33.11 -2.74 -31.83
N GLY A 120 -33.20 -2.50 -30.52
CA GLY A 120 -32.35 -3.10 -29.48
C GLY A 120 -30.93 -2.53 -29.42
N LYS A 121 -30.61 -1.47 -30.19
CA LYS A 121 -29.27 -0.87 -30.25
C LYS A 121 -29.21 0.44 -29.48
N GLY A 122 -28.04 0.75 -28.92
CA GLY A 122 -27.79 2.05 -28.28
C GLY A 122 -28.39 2.22 -26.88
N VAL A 123 -28.88 1.14 -26.26
CA VAL A 123 -29.29 1.16 -24.85
C VAL A 123 -28.05 1.19 -23.95
N MET A 124 -28.05 2.08 -22.95
CA MET A 124 -26.99 2.20 -21.96
C MET A 124 -27.52 1.93 -20.56
N LEU A 125 -26.82 1.10 -19.78
CA LEU A 125 -27.02 0.98 -18.34
C LEU A 125 -26.09 1.96 -17.63
N GLN A 126 -26.64 2.89 -16.86
CA GLN A 126 -25.89 3.80 -15.99
C GLN A 126 -26.17 3.46 -14.53
N LEU A 127 -25.12 3.21 -13.75
CA LEU A 127 -25.22 2.90 -12.32
C LEU A 127 -24.43 3.88 -11.42
N GLY A 128 -23.85 4.92 -12.01
CA GLY A 128 -22.96 5.83 -11.28
C GLY A 128 -21.72 5.11 -10.75
N ARG A 129 -21.10 5.64 -9.69
CA ARG A 129 -20.01 4.99 -8.97
C ARG A 129 -20.52 3.96 -7.97
N ILE A 130 -19.82 2.85 -7.89
CA ILE A 130 -20.02 1.74 -6.97
C ILE A 130 -18.69 1.47 -6.26
N ASP A 131 -18.69 1.38 -4.95
CA ASP A 131 -17.50 1.12 -4.14
C ASP A 131 -17.46 -0.37 -3.75
N GLU A 132 -16.37 -1.12 -3.93
CA GLU A 132 -15.11 -0.79 -4.61
C GLU A 132 -15.02 -1.43 -6.02
N ARG A 133 -15.55 -2.66 -6.15
CA ARG A 133 -15.54 -3.44 -7.39
C ARG A 133 -16.94 -3.99 -7.66
N ASP A 134 -17.34 -4.03 -8.92
CA ASP A 134 -18.64 -4.58 -9.32
C ASP A 134 -18.59 -5.46 -10.56
N ARG A 135 -19.59 -6.34 -10.63
CA ARG A 135 -19.96 -7.12 -11.82
C ARG A 135 -21.48 -7.02 -12.00
N VAL A 136 -21.91 -6.81 -13.23
CA VAL A 136 -23.32 -6.53 -13.56
C VAL A 136 -23.85 -7.51 -14.60
N TRP A 137 -25.03 -8.05 -14.33
CA TRP A 137 -25.77 -8.92 -15.22
C TRP A 137 -27.15 -8.37 -15.52
N ILE A 138 -27.60 -8.58 -16.76
CA ILE A 138 -28.99 -8.40 -17.17
C ILE A 138 -29.49 -9.72 -17.71
N ASN A 139 -30.61 -10.21 -17.16
CA ASN A 139 -31.20 -11.51 -17.52
C ASN A 139 -30.17 -12.66 -17.48
N GLY A 140 -29.23 -12.63 -16.53
CA GLY A 140 -28.14 -13.61 -16.40
C GLY A 140 -26.95 -13.41 -17.34
N VAL A 141 -27.01 -12.46 -18.28
CA VAL A 141 -25.90 -12.16 -19.20
C VAL A 141 -25.02 -11.06 -18.58
N PRO A 142 -23.70 -11.25 -18.46
CA PRO A 142 -22.80 -10.21 -17.98
C PRO A 142 -22.77 -9.06 -18.99
N VAL A 143 -23.01 -7.83 -18.52
CA VAL A 143 -23.07 -6.62 -19.37
C VAL A 143 -22.01 -5.57 -19.00
N GLY A 144 -21.40 -5.68 -17.82
CA GLY A 144 -20.44 -4.70 -17.35
C GLY A 144 -19.72 -5.13 -16.08
N ALA A 145 -18.58 -4.50 -15.84
CA ALA A 145 -17.80 -4.63 -14.62
C ALA A 145 -16.86 -3.44 -14.50
N GLN A 146 -16.53 -3.08 -13.26
CA GLN A 146 -15.51 -2.09 -12.96
C GLN A 146 -14.82 -2.46 -11.65
N LEU A 147 -13.51 -2.23 -11.59
CA LEU A 147 -12.65 -2.60 -10.47
C LEU A 147 -12.03 -1.37 -9.78
N VAL A 148 -12.41 -0.17 -10.22
CA VAL A 148 -11.97 1.12 -9.69
C VAL A 148 -13.19 1.89 -9.17
N ALA A 149 -13.23 2.12 -7.86
CA ALA A 149 -14.31 2.81 -7.14
C ALA A 149 -14.70 4.16 -7.77
N ALA A 150 -13.70 4.96 -8.15
CA ALA A 150 -13.89 6.33 -8.65
C ALA A 150 -14.56 6.40 -10.04
N GLU A 151 -14.53 5.32 -10.82
CA GLU A 151 -15.03 5.30 -12.20
C GLU A 151 -16.55 5.13 -12.23
N ALA A 152 -17.25 5.96 -13.01
CA ALA A 152 -18.69 5.81 -13.18
C ALA A 152 -19.03 4.66 -14.14
N ARG A 153 -20.04 3.86 -13.78
CA ARG A 153 -20.50 2.70 -14.54
C ARG A 153 -21.47 3.16 -15.61
N SER A 154 -21.04 3.05 -16.86
CA SER A 154 -21.89 3.25 -18.04
C SER A 154 -21.59 2.17 -19.08
N TYR A 155 -22.51 1.23 -19.25
CA TYR A 155 -22.32 0.05 -20.07
C TYR A 155 -23.28 0.05 -21.25
N ARG A 156 -22.75 -0.18 -22.46
CA ARG A 156 -23.60 -0.44 -23.63
C ARG A 156 -24.15 -1.85 -23.52
N ILE A 157 -25.46 -1.99 -23.57
CA ILE A 157 -26.11 -3.29 -23.48
C ILE A 157 -26.08 -3.95 -24.88
N PRO A 158 -25.59 -5.19 -25.00
CA PRO A 158 -25.63 -5.92 -26.26
C PRO A 158 -27.07 -6.17 -26.73
N ALA A 159 -27.29 -6.16 -28.05
CA ALA A 159 -28.58 -6.48 -28.63
C ALA A 159 -29.00 -7.91 -28.24
N GLY A 160 -30.30 -8.09 -27.94
CA GLY A 160 -30.86 -9.39 -27.53
C GLY A 160 -30.76 -9.71 -26.04
N VAL A 161 -30.04 -8.92 -25.24
CA VAL A 161 -29.97 -9.11 -23.78
C VAL A 161 -31.26 -8.64 -23.10
N LEU A 162 -31.82 -7.52 -23.54
CA LEU A 162 -33.10 -7.00 -23.08
C LEU A 162 -34.27 -7.59 -23.87
N ARG A 163 -35.41 -7.74 -23.21
CA ARG A 163 -36.67 -8.23 -23.80
C ARG A 163 -37.86 -7.39 -23.36
N ALA A 164 -38.96 -7.48 -24.10
CA ALA A 164 -40.21 -6.84 -23.68
C ALA A 164 -40.74 -7.53 -22.42
N GLY A 165 -41.37 -6.77 -21.53
CA GLY A 165 -41.74 -7.21 -20.19
C GLY A 165 -40.60 -7.06 -19.19
N ASP A 166 -40.55 -7.98 -18.22
CA ASP A 166 -39.61 -7.90 -17.11
C ASP A 166 -38.19 -8.32 -17.48
N ASN A 167 -37.24 -7.47 -17.06
CA ASN A 167 -35.81 -7.71 -17.14
C ASN A 167 -35.21 -7.66 -15.75
N SER A 168 -34.44 -8.67 -15.37
CA SER A 168 -33.72 -8.70 -14.09
C SER A 168 -32.36 -8.03 -14.24
N ILE A 169 -32.02 -7.15 -13.31
CA ILE A 169 -30.67 -6.58 -13.17
C ILE A 169 -30.09 -7.14 -11.86
N ALA A 170 -28.91 -7.75 -11.94
CA ALA A 170 -28.17 -8.21 -10.77
C ALA A 170 -26.80 -7.52 -10.74
N VAL A 171 -26.38 -7.10 -9.55
CA VAL A 171 -25.08 -6.46 -9.30
C VAL A 171 -24.42 -7.17 -8.13
N ARG A 172 -23.21 -7.68 -8.33
CA ARG A 172 -22.33 -8.08 -7.23
C ARG A 172 -21.40 -6.92 -6.95
N VAL A 173 -21.29 -6.53 -5.69
CA VAL A 173 -20.34 -5.55 -5.18
C VAL A 173 -19.38 -6.26 -4.23
N ILE A 174 -18.08 -6.00 -4.39
CA ILE A 174 -17.03 -6.46 -3.47
C ILE A 174 -16.47 -5.19 -2.83
N ASP A 175 -16.52 -5.13 -1.51
CA ASP A 175 -16.00 -4.05 -0.69
C ASP A 175 -14.97 -4.64 0.28
N GLU A 176 -13.74 -4.19 0.16
CA GLU A 176 -12.60 -4.69 0.93
C GLU A 176 -12.36 -3.86 2.19
N MET A 177 -12.85 -2.62 2.22
CA MET A 177 -12.80 -1.73 3.38
C MET A 177 -13.72 -0.52 3.23
N GLY A 178 -14.38 -0.15 4.33
CA GLY A 178 -14.88 1.19 4.51
C GLY A 178 -16.37 1.33 4.25
N GLY A 179 -16.75 1.80 3.05
CA GLY A 179 -18.11 2.24 2.80
C GLY A 179 -18.65 1.75 1.46
N GLY A 180 -19.10 0.50 1.41
CA GLY A 180 -19.51 -0.14 0.18
C GLY A 180 -20.88 0.30 -0.36
N GLY A 181 -21.06 0.12 -1.68
CA GLY A 181 -22.34 0.32 -2.36
C GLY A 181 -22.33 1.46 -3.37
N PHE A 182 -23.47 2.08 -3.61
CA PHE A 182 -23.66 3.03 -4.72
C PHE A 182 -23.44 4.46 -4.23
N SER A 183 -22.34 5.10 -4.65
CA SER A 183 -21.87 6.38 -4.12
C SER A 183 -22.19 7.59 -5.00
N SER A 184 -23.13 7.45 -5.93
CA SER A 184 -23.61 8.53 -6.82
C SER A 184 -25.04 8.96 -6.49
N PRO A 185 -25.43 10.20 -6.87
CA PRO A 185 -26.81 10.64 -6.71
C PRO A 185 -27.81 9.79 -7.51
N ALA A 186 -29.09 9.82 -7.12
CA ALA A 186 -30.15 8.97 -7.68
C ALA A 186 -30.35 9.13 -9.19
N ASP A 187 -30.14 10.32 -9.73
CA ASP A 187 -30.28 10.62 -11.17
C ASP A 187 -29.16 10.04 -12.04
N ALA A 188 -28.06 9.57 -11.44
CA ALA A 188 -26.98 8.85 -12.12
C ALA A 188 -27.33 7.39 -12.42
N LEU A 189 -28.41 6.85 -11.81
CA LEU A 189 -28.84 5.46 -11.97
C LEU A 189 -30.04 5.39 -12.93
N ALA A 190 -29.80 4.95 -14.16
CA ALA A 190 -30.84 4.85 -15.17
C ALA A 190 -30.52 3.82 -16.27
N LEU A 191 -31.58 3.27 -16.86
CA LEU A 191 -31.51 2.69 -18.19
C LEU A 191 -31.80 3.78 -19.22
N VAL A 192 -30.81 4.13 -20.05
CA VAL A 192 -30.95 5.13 -21.10
C VAL A 192 -31.28 4.41 -22.41
N LEU A 193 -32.48 4.66 -22.92
CA LEU A 193 -33.03 4.06 -24.13
C LEU A 193 -32.54 4.79 -25.39
N PRO A 194 -32.77 4.21 -26.58
CA PRO A 194 -32.51 4.90 -27.84
C PRO A 194 -33.30 6.22 -27.90
N GLY A 195 -32.66 7.29 -28.35
CA GLY A 195 -33.26 8.64 -28.34
C GLY A 195 -33.11 9.40 -27.01
N GLY A 196 -32.48 8.82 -25.99
CA GLY A 196 -32.07 9.52 -24.76
C GLY A 196 -33.07 9.47 -23.61
N THR A 197 -34.23 8.82 -23.78
CA THR A 197 -35.20 8.61 -22.70
C THR A 197 -34.55 7.85 -21.55
N ARG A 198 -34.68 8.36 -20.33
CA ARG A 198 -34.10 7.78 -19.12
C ARG A 198 -35.20 7.07 -18.31
N LYS A 199 -35.07 5.77 -18.07
CA LYS A 199 -35.87 5.06 -17.06
C LYS A 199 -35.06 4.97 -15.76
N PRO A 200 -35.52 5.62 -14.66
CA PRO A 200 -34.80 5.63 -13.39
C PRO A 200 -34.59 4.22 -12.83
N LEU A 201 -33.44 4.00 -12.18
CA LEU A 201 -33.13 2.77 -11.47
C LEU A 201 -32.93 2.99 -9.96
N ALA A 202 -32.89 4.23 -9.48
CA ALA A 202 -32.89 4.50 -8.05
C ALA A 202 -34.21 4.08 -7.39
N GLY A 203 -34.15 3.54 -6.17
CA GLY A 203 -35.29 3.06 -5.42
C GLY A 203 -34.94 1.94 -4.45
N SER A 204 -35.93 1.13 -4.10
CA SER A 204 -35.76 -0.05 -3.24
C SER A 204 -35.29 -1.24 -4.07
N TRP A 205 -34.09 -1.76 -3.78
CA TRP A 205 -33.55 -2.96 -4.42
C TRP A 205 -33.55 -4.11 -3.43
N ARG A 206 -33.68 -5.34 -3.94
CA ARG A 206 -33.46 -6.55 -3.14
C ARG A 206 -31.97 -6.72 -2.91
N TYR A 207 -31.55 -7.13 -1.72
CA TYR A 207 -30.14 -7.37 -1.42
C TYR A 207 -29.92 -8.66 -0.64
N ARG A 208 -28.70 -9.18 -0.74
CA ARG A 208 -28.25 -10.33 0.06
C ARG A 208 -26.76 -10.25 0.32
N ARG A 209 -26.39 -10.44 1.59
CA ARG A 209 -25.00 -10.63 2.01
C ARG A 209 -24.44 -11.92 1.42
N GLY A 210 -23.32 -11.80 0.76
CA GLY A 210 -22.42 -12.88 0.41
C GLY A 210 -21.41 -13.13 1.53
N THR A 211 -20.24 -13.60 1.16
CA THR A 211 -19.16 -13.90 2.11
C THR A 211 -18.48 -12.62 2.62
N ALA A 212 -18.39 -12.49 3.94
CA ALA A 212 -17.67 -11.41 4.62
C ALA A 212 -16.14 -11.51 4.43
N ASP A 213 -15.45 -10.38 4.47
CA ASP A 213 -13.99 -10.27 4.34
C ASP A 213 -13.21 -11.15 5.33
N SER A 214 -13.69 -11.25 6.56
CA SER A 214 -13.13 -12.06 7.64
C SER A 214 -13.11 -13.56 7.34
N ALA A 215 -13.88 -14.02 6.36
CA ALA A 215 -13.91 -15.41 5.89
C ALA A 215 -13.09 -15.63 4.60
N TRP A 216 -12.51 -14.58 4.01
CA TRP A 216 -11.69 -14.71 2.81
C TRP A 216 -10.33 -15.35 3.16
N LYS A 217 -9.95 -16.38 2.40
CA LYS A 217 -8.62 -16.99 2.51
C LYS A 217 -7.51 -16.09 1.93
N ALA A 218 -7.89 -15.27 0.95
CA ALA A 218 -7.05 -14.29 0.30
C ALA A 218 -7.94 -13.15 -0.22
N ALA A 219 -7.41 -11.92 -0.22
CA ALA A 219 -8.04 -10.75 -0.83
C ALA A 219 -8.30 -10.98 -2.33
N PRO A 220 -9.25 -10.24 -2.95
CA PRO A 220 -9.42 -10.27 -4.39
C PRO A 220 -8.12 -9.84 -5.11
N PRO A 221 -7.90 -10.29 -6.37
CA PRO A 221 -6.72 -9.90 -7.12
C PRO A 221 -6.59 -8.38 -7.25
N ALA A 222 -5.47 -7.83 -6.80
CA ALA A 222 -5.19 -6.40 -6.91
C ALA A 222 -4.88 -6.03 -8.38
N ILE A 223 -5.49 -4.95 -8.86
CA ILE A 223 -5.25 -4.42 -10.21
C ILE A 223 -4.05 -3.45 -10.22
N PRO A 224 -3.20 -3.47 -11.26
CA PRO A 224 -2.04 -2.58 -11.37
C PRO A 224 -2.37 -1.08 -11.35
N TRP A 225 -3.53 -0.68 -11.87
CA TRP A 225 -3.92 0.73 -12.00
C TRP A 225 -4.82 1.23 -10.85
N SER A 226 -4.69 0.64 -9.65
CA SER A 226 -5.41 1.10 -8.46
C SER A 226 -4.65 2.24 -7.75
N MET A 227 -5.28 3.39 -7.56
CA MET A 227 -4.72 4.48 -6.75
C MET A 227 -5.02 4.27 -5.25
N PRO A 228 -4.12 4.63 -4.32
CA PRO A 228 -2.76 5.15 -4.52
C PRO A 228 -1.68 4.05 -4.54
N ARG A 229 -2.05 2.77 -4.58
CA ARG A 229 -1.13 1.63 -4.36
C ARG A 229 -0.94 0.78 -5.63
N GLY A 230 -0.87 1.47 -6.76
CA GLY A 230 -0.76 0.87 -8.07
C GLY A 230 0.65 0.40 -8.36
N LEU A 231 0.84 -0.16 -9.55
CA LEU A 231 2.13 -0.46 -10.12
C LEU A 231 2.43 0.60 -11.18
N THR A 232 3.59 1.26 -11.07
CA THR A 232 4.14 2.24 -12.04
C THR A 232 3.30 3.51 -12.30
N MET A 233 2.22 3.80 -11.57
CA MET A 233 1.33 4.92 -11.89
C MET A 233 2.03 6.25 -11.62
N ALA A 234 2.57 6.44 -10.42
CA ALA A 234 3.34 7.63 -10.07
C ALA A 234 4.62 7.76 -10.91
N TRP A 235 5.27 6.64 -11.23
CA TRP A 235 6.38 6.61 -12.18
C TRP A 235 5.98 7.21 -13.53
N ASN A 236 4.93 6.69 -14.17
CA ASN A 236 4.50 7.14 -15.50
C ASN A 236 3.96 8.58 -15.50
N GLY A 237 3.22 8.96 -14.46
CA GLY A 237 2.60 10.27 -14.37
C GLY A 237 3.55 11.39 -13.95
N MET A 238 4.58 11.08 -13.16
CA MET A 238 5.39 12.11 -12.48
C MET A 238 6.89 12.01 -12.75
N ILE A 239 7.43 10.82 -13.04
CA ILE A 239 8.88 10.60 -13.12
C ILE A 239 9.35 10.37 -14.55
N ALA A 240 8.74 9.44 -15.28
CA ALA A 240 9.10 9.12 -16.65
C ALA A 240 9.12 10.35 -17.60
N PRO A 241 8.20 11.33 -17.48
CA PRO A 241 8.24 12.55 -18.30
C PRO A 241 9.46 13.45 -18.04
N LEU A 242 10.18 13.26 -16.92
CA LEU A 242 11.38 14.02 -16.57
C LEU A 242 12.65 13.48 -17.23
N ALA A 243 12.55 12.43 -18.05
CA ALA A 243 13.67 11.87 -18.80
C ALA A 243 14.50 12.97 -19.50
N GLY A 244 15.82 12.86 -19.42
CA GLY A 244 16.75 13.86 -19.96
C GLY A 244 16.98 15.08 -19.06
N THR A 245 16.27 15.22 -17.94
CA THR A 245 16.57 16.24 -16.92
C THR A 245 17.79 15.81 -16.10
N GLY A 246 18.86 16.61 -16.13
CA GLY A 246 20.03 16.38 -15.28
C GLY A 246 19.70 16.62 -13.81
N LEU A 247 19.76 15.57 -12.99
CA LEU A 247 19.52 15.66 -11.54
C LEU A 247 20.85 15.70 -10.79
N ARG A 248 20.91 16.53 -9.73
CA ARG A 248 22.04 16.53 -8.79
C ARG A 248 21.92 15.47 -7.70
N GLY A 249 20.71 14.98 -7.45
CA GLY A 249 20.41 13.91 -6.50
C GLY A 249 18.91 13.73 -6.33
N ILE A 250 18.54 12.66 -5.63
CA ILE A 250 17.16 12.29 -5.33
C ILE A 250 16.97 12.25 -3.81
N ALA A 251 15.85 12.78 -3.34
CA ALA A 251 15.38 12.67 -1.98
C ALA A 251 14.20 11.69 -1.94
N TRP A 252 14.33 10.58 -1.22
CA TRP A 252 13.32 9.52 -1.15
C TRP A 252 12.81 9.35 0.27
N TYR A 253 11.54 9.65 0.49
CA TYR A 253 10.86 9.41 1.75
C TYR A 253 9.59 8.61 1.49
N GLN A 254 9.70 7.30 1.71
CA GLN A 254 8.61 6.36 1.58
C GLN A 254 8.97 5.10 2.38
N GLY A 255 7.95 4.38 2.83
CA GLY A 255 8.08 3.01 3.34
C GLY A 255 6.82 2.55 4.08
N GLU A 256 5.99 3.49 4.52
CA GLU A 256 4.81 3.29 5.36
C GLU A 256 3.85 2.28 4.75
N SER A 257 3.47 2.48 3.49
CA SER A 257 2.57 1.59 2.75
C SER A 257 3.19 0.23 2.38
N ASN A 258 4.48 0.02 2.64
CA ASN A 258 5.18 -1.24 2.44
C ASN A 258 5.55 -1.94 3.77
N SER A 259 5.23 -1.34 4.92
CA SER A 259 5.65 -1.86 6.23
C SER A 259 5.16 -3.28 6.52
N SER A 260 3.95 -3.66 6.06
CA SER A 260 3.45 -5.04 6.17
C SER A 260 4.23 -6.06 5.33
N ARG A 261 5.03 -5.60 4.36
CA ARG A 261 5.89 -6.40 3.47
C ARG A 261 7.38 -6.05 3.64
N ALA A 262 7.78 -5.63 4.85
CA ALA A 262 9.12 -5.11 5.13
C ALA A 262 10.27 -6.02 4.66
N ALA A 263 10.11 -7.34 4.75
CA ALA A 263 11.11 -8.32 4.30
C ALA A 263 11.48 -8.16 2.81
N ALA A 264 10.55 -7.76 1.96
CA ALA A 264 10.79 -7.54 0.53
C ALA A 264 11.33 -6.13 0.22
N TYR A 265 11.25 -5.18 1.16
CA TYR A 265 11.48 -3.77 0.89
C TYR A 265 12.92 -3.46 0.47
N ALA A 266 13.92 -4.13 1.05
CA ALA A 266 15.31 -3.93 0.67
C ALA A 266 15.56 -4.28 -0.81
N GLY A 267 14.95 -5.36 -1.31
CA GLY A 267 15.01 -5.73 -2.73
C GLY A 267 14.35 -4.70 -3.62
N ALA A 268 13.14 -4.25 -3.25
CA ALA A 268 12.41 -3.23 -3.99
C ALA A 268 13.17 -1.88 -4.03
N LEU A 269 13.73 -1.44 -2.89
CA LEU A 269 14.47 -0.18 -2.80
C LEU A 269 15.76 -0.20 -3.64
N ARG A 270 16.47 -1.34 -3.70
CA ARG A 270 17.61 -1.51 -4.61
C ARG A 270 17.19 -1.43 -6.07
N ALA A 271 16.13 -2.14 -6.46
CA ALA A 271 15.64 -2.14 -7.83
C ALA A 271 15.16 -0.73 -8.24
N TRP A 272 14.48 -0.02 -7.34
CA TRP A 272 14.06 1.36 -7.53
C TRP A 272 15.26 2.28 -7.73
N ARG A 273 16.25 2.27 -6.81
CA ARG A 273 17.46 3.10 -6.87
C ARG A 273 18.20 2.88 -8.19
N THR A 274 18.41 1.63 -8.57
CA THR A 274 19.11 1.27 -9.81
C THR A 274 18.33 1.75 -11.03
N SER A 275 17.00 1.56 -11.05
CA SER A 275 16.17 2.02 -12.17
C SER A 275 16.15 3.54 -12.31
N TRP A 276 16.12 4.29 -11.20
CA TRP A 276 16.17 5.76 -11.25
C TRP A 276 17.52 6.27 -11.73
N ARG A 277 18.63 5.71 -11.21
CA ARG A 277 20.00 5.97 -11.71
C ARG A 277 20.11 5.73 -13.22
N ALA A 278 19.57 4.61 -13.71
CA ALA A 278 19.55 4.29 -15.13
C ALA A 278 18.69 5.27 -15.95
N HIS A 279 17.50 5.62 -15.48
CA HIS A 279 16.56 6.52 -16.18
C HIS A 279 17.11 7.93 -16.37
N PHE A 280 17.82 8.46 -15.36
CA PHE A 280 18.49 9.76 -15.45
C PHE A 280 19.92 9.68 -16.00
N ALA A 281 20.32 8.53 -16.55
CA ALA A 281 21.63 8.28 -17.15
C ALA A 281 22.82 8.62 -16.24
N ASP A 282 22.68 8.44 -14.93
CA ASP A 282 23.74 8.64 -13.94
C ASP A 282 23.82 7.44 -12.98
N PRO A 283 24.73 6.48 -13.19
CA PRO A 283 24.89 5.32 -12.31
C PRO A 283 25.38 5.67 -10.90
N ALA A 284 25.87 6.89 -10.69
CA ALA A 284 26.34 7.41 -9.41
C ALA A 284 25.43 8.54 -8.86
N LEU A 285 24.20 8.65 -9.40
CA LEU A 285 23.24 9.67 -8.98
C LEU A 285 23.05 9.57 -7.46
N PRO A 286 23.32 10.66 -6.72
CA PRO A 286 23.14 10.68 -5.27
C PRO A 286 21.70 10.41 -4.89
N VAL A 287 21.52 9.58 -3.86
CA VAL A 287 20.20 9.30 -3.29
C VAL A 287 20.27 9.53 -1.79
N VAL A 288 19.32 10.26 -1.24
CA VAL A 288 19.12 10.38 0.21
C VAL A 288 17.82 9.67 0.56
N VAL A 289 17.92 8.58 1.32
CA VAL A 289 16.77 7.84 1.84
C VAL A 289 16.44 8.38 3.22
N VAL A 290 15.18 8.70 3.47
CA VAL A 290 14.68 8.99 4.81
C VAL A 290 14.29 7.68 5.47
N GLN A 291 14.89 7.38 6.62
CA GLN A 291 14.45 6.24 7.43
C GLN A 291 13.10 6.57 8.06
N LEU A 292 12.18 5.61 8.12
CA LEU A 292 10.89 5.84 8.77
C LEU A 292 11.05 6.33 10.22
N PRO A 293 10.17 7.23 10.69
CA PRO A 293 10.20 7.73 12.05
C PRO A 293 9.65 6.69 13.03
N GLY A 294 9.62 7.00 14.33
CA GLY A 294 8.88 6.18 15.29
C GLY A 294 7.37 6.25 15.03
N TYR A 295 6.69 5.10 14.88
CA TYR A 295 5.23 5.07 14.75
C TYR A 295 4.61 3.79 15.31
N GLY A 296 3.41 3.91 15.88
CA GLY A 296 2.66 2.80 16.47
C GLY A 296 2.91 2.63 17.98
N PRO A 297 2.21 1.68 18.60
CA PRO A 297 2.22 1.51 20.05
C PRO A 297 3.60 1.14 20.58
N ARG A 298 3.90 1.61 21.79
CA ARG A 298 5.09 1.19 22.55
C ARG A 298 4.86 -0.18 23.15
N SER A 299 5.91 -0.99 23.21
CA SER A 299 5.89 -2.28 23.89
C SER A 299 6.86 -2.31 25.05
N ILE A 300 6.39 -2.86 26.18
CA ILE A 300 7.21 -3.16 27.37
C ILE A 300 7.99 -4.48 27.24
N ARG A 301 7.81 -5.20 26.14
CA ARG A 301 8.54 -6.43 25.79
C ARG A 301 9.10 -6.29 24.37
N PRO A 302 10.22 -6.95 24.04
CA PRO A 302 10.69 -7.01 22.66
C PRO A 302 9.61 -7.55 21.73
N VAL A 303 9.51 -6.96 20.55
CA VAL A 303 8.56 -7.33 19.50
C VAL A 303 9.28 -7.33 18.17
N ASP A 304 8.88 -8.19 17.24
CA ASP A 304 9.42 -8.16 15.89
C ASP A 304 8.52 -7.31 14.98
N ALA A 305 8.64 -5.98 15.13
CA ALA A 305 7.75 -5.03 14.45
C ALA A 305 8.10 -4.90 12.95
N PRO A 306 7.15 -5.06 12.02
CA PRO A 306 7.40 -4.85 10.59
C PRO A 306 7.94 -3.44 10.27
N TRP A 307 7.52 -2.44 11.05
CA TRP A 307 8.05 -1.08 10.98
C TRP A 307 9.56 -0.99 11.27
N ALA A 308 10.06 -1.75 12.25
CA ALA A 308 11.50 -1.81 12.55
C ALA A 308 12.27 -2.54 11.44
N GLN A 309 11.71 -3.64 10.92
CA GLN A 309 12.27 -4.36 9.78
C GLN A 309 12.41 -3.46 8.54
N LEU A 310 11.45 -2.58 8.28
CA LEU A 310 11.53 -1.66 7.14
C LEU A 310 12.57 -0.56 7.36
N ARG A 311 12.70 -0.02 8.57
CA ARG A 311 13.79 0.92 8.92
C ARG A 311 15.16 0.28 8.71
N GLU A 312 15.28 -1.00 9.03
CA GLU A 312 16.50 -1.77 8.78
C GLU A 312 16.75 -1.98 7.28
N ALA A 313 15.71 -2.29 6.49
CA ALA A 313 15.84 -2.39 5.05
C ALA A 313 16.36 -1.07 4.43
N GLN A 314 15.84 0.08 4.87
CA GLN A 314 16.33 1.40 4.46
C GLN A 314 17.79 1.60 4.85
N ARG A 315 18.18 1.23 6.07
CA ARG A 315 19.57 1.32 6.55
C ARG A 315 20.52 0.45 5.73
N ILE A 316 20.15 -0.80 5.49
CA ILE A 316 20.98 -1.75 4.72
C ILE A 316 21.23 -1.18 3.33
N VAL A 317 20.17 -0.81 2.60
CA VAL A 317 20.30 -0.32 1.23
C VAL A 317 21.08 0.99 1.17
N ALA A 318 20.88 1.90 2.12
CA ALA A 318 21.62 3.16 2.16
C ALA A 318 23.13 2.97 2.43
N ASN A 319 23.53 1.88 3.08
CA ASN A 319 24.94 1.59 3.38
C ASN A 319 25.67 0.77 2.29
N GLU A 320 24.98 0.37 1.22
CA GLU A 320 25.58 -0.43 0.14
C GLU A 320 26.53 0.35 -0.76
N ASP A 321 26.37 1.68 -0.84
CA ASP A 321 27.21 2.52 -1.69
C ASP A 321 27.42 3.92 -1.09
N ALA A 322 28.54 4.56 -1.44
CA ALA A 322 28.93 5.86 -0.89
C ALA A 322 28.10 7.05 -1.43
N ARG A 323 27.30 6.82 -2.48
CA ARG A 323 26.41 7.82 -3.11
C ARG A 323 24.97 7.70 -2.60
N THR A 324 24.72 6.83 -1.62
CA THR A 324 23.46 6.77 -0.89
C THR A 324 23.66 7.28 0.54
N GLY A 325 22.75 8.15 0.98
CA GLY A 325 22.70 8.72 2.32
C GLY A 325 21.45 8.27 3.07
N LEU A 326 21.51 8.32 4.41
CA LEU A 326 20.40 7.93 5.28
C LEU A 326 20.07 9.08 6.25
N ALA A 327 18.98 9.78 6.00
CA ALA A 327 18.42 10.72 6.94
C ALA A 327 17.61 9.95 7.99
N VAL A 328 18.18 9.72 9.16
CA VAL A 328 17.54 9.01 10.27
C VAL A 328 16.45 9.89 10.89
N ALA A 329 15.24 9.35 11.14
CA ALA A 329 14.11 10.11 11.70
C ALA A 329 13.44 9.46 12.92
N ILE A 330 14.08 8.45 13.53
CA ILE A 330 13.46 7.62 14.58
C ILE A 330 12.96 8.43 15.81
N ASP A 331 13.62 9.52 16.15
CA ASP A 331 13.31 10.45 17.25
C ASP A 331 12.25 11.50 16.90
N LEU A 332 11.79 11.57 15.65
CA LEU A 332 10.87 12.63 15.18
C LEU A 332 9.40 12.18 15.08
N GLY A 333 9.15 10.90 15.35
CA GLY A 333 7.83 10.28 15.21
C GLY A 333 6.97 10.37 16.46
N VAL A 334 5.67 10.11 16.29
CA VAL A 334 4.69 10.06 17.39
C VAL A 334 3.87 8.77 17.31
N VAL A 335 3.45 8.27 18.47
CA VAL A 335 2.82 6.94 18.58
C VAL A 335 1.46 6.83 17.87
N THR A 336 0.77 7.96 17.67
CA THR A 336 -0.62 8.04 17.18
C THR A 336 -0.77 8.64 15.79
N ASP A 337 0.28 9.24 15.23
CA ASP A 337 0.26 9.84 13.91
C ASP A 337 1.48 9.36 13.13
N ILE A 338 1.19 8.75 11.98
CA ILE A 338 2.20 8.23 11.07
C ILE A 338 3.00 9.37 10.42
N HIS A 339 2.48 10.60 10.44
CA HIS A 339 3.11 11.77 9.86
C HIS A 339 3.86 12.58 10.94
N PRO A 340 5.20 12.58 10.97
CA PRO A 340 5.94 13.37 11.95
C PRO A 340 5.70 14.86 11.74
N ALA A 341 5.47 15.61 12.83
CA ALA A 341 5.19 17.05 12.77
C ALA A 341 6.44 17.86 12.37
N HIS A 342 7.62 17.46 12.88
CA HIS A 342 8.91 18.12 12.64
C HIS A 342 9.52 17.75 11.28
N LYS A 343 8.80 18.06 10.18
CA LYS A 343 9.29 17.84 8.80
C LYS A 343 10.44 18.77 8.42
N ASP A 344 10.56 19.90 9.11
CA ASP A 344 11.70 20.81 9.05
C ASP A 344 13.00 20.09 9.43
N VAL A 345 13.01 19.34 10.54
CA VAL A 345 14.18 18.57 11.00
C VAL A 345 14.48 17.40 10.06
N VAL A 346 13.46 16.74 9.51
CA VAL A 346 13.65 15.71 8.46
C VAL A 346 14.34 16.33 7.24
N GLY A 347 13.85 17.48 6.76
CA GLY A 347 14.42 18.21 5.63
C GLY A 347 15.86 18.67 5.88
N GLU A 348 16.17 19.14 7.10
CA GLU A 348 17.54 19.49 7.49
C GLU A 348 18.47 18.27 7.40
N ARG A 349 18.08 17.13 8.00
CA ARG A 349 18.89 15.89 7.95
C ARG A 349 19.08 15.39 6.53
N MET A 350 18.07 15.51 5.68
CA MET A 350 18.20 15.21 4.25
C MET A 350 19.19 16.16 3.56
N GLY A 351 19.16 17.44 3.89
CA GLY A 351 20.11 18.44 3.40
C GLY A 351 21.56 18.11 3.80
N GLN A 352 21.79 17.71 5.06
CA GLN A 352 23.12 17.29 5.53
C GLN A 352 23.63 16.06 4.76
N GLU A 353 22.79 15.05 4.58
CA GLU A 353 23.15 13.87 3.78
C GLU A 353 23.38 14.25 2.32
N ALA A 354 22.59 15.14 1.73
CA ALA A 354 22.80 15.61 0.35
C ALA A 354 24.14 16.34 0.19
N LEU A 355 24.52 17.21 1.14
CA LEU A 355 25.85 17.84 1.16
C LEU A 355 26.97 16.79 1.17
N ARG A 356 26.80 15.73 1.95
CA ARG A 356 27.77 14.62 2.04
C ARG A 356 27.83 13.82 0.74
N VAL A 357 26.70 13.27 0.27
CA VAL A 357 26.68 12.30 -0.83
C VAL A 357 26.69 12.94 -2.21
N ALA A 358 26.13 14.14 -2.39
CA ALA A 358 26.08 14.80 -3.69
C ALA A 358 27.22 15.79 -3.89
N TYR A 359 27.62 16.52 -2.84
CA TYR A 359 28.61 17.60 -2.94
C TYR A 359 29.97 17.27 -2.33
N GLY A 360 30.12 16.14 -1.64
CA GLY A 360 31.39 15.76 -0.99
C GLY A 360 31.79 16.69 0.17
N ILE A 361 30.84 17.45 0.69
CA ILE A 361 31.06 18.36 1.82
C ILE A 361 30.92 17.53 3.09
N ALA A 362 31.99 17.50 3.90
CA ALA A 362 31.98 16.80 5.17
C ALA A 362 30.87 17.33 6.09
N ARG A 363 30.04 16.40 6.55
CA ARG A 363 28.96 16.62 7.51
C ARG A 363 28.87 15.45 8.48
N PRO A 364 28.42 15.70 9.72
CA PRO A 364 28.06 14.63 10.64
C PRO A 364 27.05 13.67 9.99
N ALA A 365 27.21 12.39 10.27
CA ALA A 365 26.28 11.34 9.87
C ALA A 365 25.88 10.55 11.11
N ALA A 366 24.66 10.01 11.10
CA ALA A 366 24.16 9.21 12.21
C ALA A 366 25.11 8.00 12.46
N PRO A 367 25.47 7.69 13.73
CA PRO A 367 26.29 6.54 14.04
C PRO A 367 25.70 5.25 13.45
N GLN A 368 26.54 4.42 12.82
CA GLN A 368 26.14 3.17 12.17
C GLN A 368 26.82 1.98 12.86
N PRO A 369 26.12 0.85 13.09
CA PRO A 369 26.76 -0.36 13.57
C PRO A 369 27.72 -0.92 12.51
N LEU A 370 28.90 -1.36 12.94
CA LEU A 370 29.86 -2.07 12.09
C LEU A 370 29.91 -3.56 12.43
N LYS A 371 30.03 -3.88 13.72
CA LYS A 371 30.26 -5.24 14.20
C LYS A 371 29.78 -5.39 15.64
N ALA A 372 29.26 -6.57 16.00
CA ALA A 372 29.08 -6.98 17.39
C ALA A 372 30.01 -8.16 17.68
N SER A 373 30.76 -8.11 18.78
CA SER A 373 31.66 -9.19 19.18
C SER A 373 31.55 -9.47 20.66
N ARG A 374 31.67 -10.75 21.04
CA ARG A 374 31.75 -11.12 22.45
C ARG A 374 33.05 -10.66 23.08
N THR A 375 32.95 -10.19 24.31
CA THR A 375 34.05 -9.81 25.18
C THR A 375 33.78 -10.40 26.57
N GLY A 376 34.77 -10.35 27.48
CA GLY A 376 34.58 -10.82 28.86
C GLY A 376 33.49 -10.07 29.64
N ASP A 377 33.20 -8.82 29.25
CA ASP A 377 32.23 -7.95 29.95
C ASP A 377 30.83 -7.96 29.28
N GLY A 378 30.65 -8.69 28.18
CA GLY A 378 29.43 -8.67 27.37
C GLY A 378 29.70 -8.53 25.87
N ILE A 379 28.77 -7.91 25.15
CA ILE A 379 28.83 -7.79 23.68
C ILE A 379 29.19 -6.36 23.31
N ALA A 380 30.38 -6.19 22.72
CA ALA A 380 30.86 -4.90 22.25
C ALA A 380 30.37 -4.62 20.82
N ILE A 381 29.65 -3.53 20.65
CA ILE A 381 29.17 -3.01 19.37
C ILE A 381 30.08 -1.88 18.95
N THR A 382 30.82 -2.10 17.86
CA THR A 382 31.66 -1.06 17.26
C THR A 382 30.81 -0.21 16.32
N LEU A 383 30.86 1.10 16.47
CA LEU A 383 30.13 2.04 15.62
C LEU A 383 31.06 2.79 14.68
N ARG A 384 30.59 3.03 13.46
CA ARG A 384 31.14 4.09 12.59
C ARG A 384 30.54 5.40 13.05
N SER A 385 31.34 6.19 13.76
CA SER A 385 31.03 7.56 14.17
C SER A 385 32.29 8.41 14.01
N ALA A 386 32.15 9.60 13.42
CA ALA A 386 33.23 10.59 13.43
C ALA A 386 33.33 11.34 14.77
N GLU A 387 32.38 11.08 15.68
CA GLU A 387 32.13 11.87 16.89
C GLU A 387 31.95 10.96 18.11
N GLY A 388 31.99 11.55 19.30
CA GLY A 388 31.62 10.87 20.55
C GLY A 388 30.12 10.58 20.63
N LEU A 389 29.75 9.67 21.53
CA LEU A 389 28.34 9.36 21.84
C LEU A 389 27.89 10.10 23.11
N ALA A 390 26.62 10.47 23.15
CA ALA A 390 25.96 11.13 24.26
C ALA A 390 24.67 10.39 24.63
N VAL A 391 24.49 10.12 25.92
CA VAL A 391 23.25 9.57 26.49
C VAL A 391 22.42 10.73 27.02
N SER A 392 21.20 10.89 26.52
CA SER A 392 20.30 11.97 26.91
C SER A 392 19.33 11.53 28.00
N GLY A 393 19.15 12.34 29.04
CA GLY A 393 18.11 12.15 30.06
C GLY A 393 18.24 10.90 30.93
N ALA A 394 19.37 10.17 30.89
CA ALA A 394 19.63 8.99 31.73
C ALA A 394 21.14 8.70 31.84
N LEU A 395 21.51 7.78 32.74
CA LEU A 395 22.89 7.30 32.90
C LEU A 395 23.28 6.21 31.89
N GLU A 396 22.30 5.43 31.41
CA GLU A 396 22.52 4.30 30.51
C GLU A 396 21.70 4.45 29.23
N PRO A 397 22.24 4.05 28.07
CA PRO A 397 21.46 3.97 26.85
C PRO A 397 20.41 2.85 26.94
N VAL A 398 19.23 3.10 26.37
CA VAL A 398 18.09 2.17 26.35
C VAL A 398 17.78 1.67 24.95
N GLY A 399 16.99 0.61 24.84
CA GLY A 399 16.49 0.08 23.58
C GLY A 399 17.37 -0.98 22.91
N PHE A 400 18.38 -1.50 23.62
CA PHE A 400 19.16 -2.66 23.19
C PHE A 400 18.44 -3.96 23.54
N GLU A 401 18.51 -4.93 22.63
CA GLU A 401 17.93 -6.25 22.79
C GLU A 401 18.95 -7.34 22.42
N LEU A 402 18.97 -8.42 23.20
CA LEU A 402 19.73 -9.64 22.91
C LEU A 402 18.77 -10.76 22.51
N CYS A 403 18.98 -11.32 21.32
CA CYS A 403 18.13 -12.37 20.76
C CYS A 403 18.91 -13.67 20.65
N ASP A 404 18.31 -14.80 21.06
CA ASP A 404 18.91 -16.13 20.88
C ASP A 404 18.75 -16.65 19.43
N ALA A 405 19.31 -17.82 19.15
CA ALA A 405 19.25 -18.44 17.83
C ALA A 405 17.82 -18.89 17.42
N ALA A 406 16.90 -19.02 18.39
CA ALA A 406 15.49 -19.30 18.15
C ALA A 406 14.67 -18.01 17.89
N GLY A 407 15.30 -16.83 17.97
CA GLY A 407 14.68 -15.52 17.75
C GLY A 407 14.00 -14.93 18.99
N ALA A 408 14.14 -15.56 20.17
CA ALA A 408 13.58 -14.98 21.39
C ALA A 408 14.47 -13.84 21.89
N CYS A 409 13.89 -12.64 21.96
CA CYS A 409 14.59 -11.41 22.32
C CYS A 409 14.25 -10.95 23.74
N ARG A 410 15.20 -10.28 24.38
CA ARG A 410 15.05 -9.61 25.69
C ARG A 410 15.71 -8.24 25.65
N PHE A 411 15.18 -7.26 26.39
CA PHE A 411 15.92 -6.02 26.60
C PHE A 411 17.19 -6.30 27.39
N ALA A 412 18.27 -5.61 27.03
CA ALA A 412 19.55 -5.71 27.69
C ALA A 412 20.05 -4.32 28.09
N ARG A 413 20.73 -4.26 29.23
CA ARG A 413 21.41 -3.04 29.66
C ARG A 413 22.64 -2.81 28.80
N ALA A 414 22.99 -1.56 28.60
CA ALA A 414 24.15 -1.19 27.82
C ALA A 414 24.88 0.00 28.46
N THR A 415 26.14 0.17 28.12
CA THR A 415 26.97 1.31 28.53
C THR A 415 27.81 1.80 27.35
N VAL A 416 28.09 3.11 27.34
CA VAL A 416 28.93 3.73 26.31
C VAL A 416 30.40 3.60 26.72
N ARG A 417 31.25 3.11 25.81
CA ARG A 417 32.71 3.03 25.97
C ARG A 417 33.39 3.69 24.77
N GLY A 418 33.65 4.99 24.86
CA GLY A 418 34.23 5.76 23.76
C GLY A 418 33.30 5.81 22.54
N GLN A 419 33.73 5.21 21.43
CA GLN A 419 32.94 5.08 20.19
C GLN A 419 32.20 3.74 20.06
N SER A 420 32.21 2.93 21.11
CA SER A 420 31.54 1.64 21.15
C SER A 420 30.45 1.63 22.21
N VAL A 421 29.50 0.72 22.06
CA VAL A 421 28.51 0.40 23.08
C VAL A 421 28.78 -1.01 23.58
N LEU A 422 28.90 -1.19 24.89
CA LEU A 422 28.93 -2.52 25.51
C LEU A 422 27.52 -2.86 25.98
N VAL A 423 26.91 -3.87 25.37
CA VAL A 423 25.69 -4.50 25.88
C VAL A 423 26.12 -5.53 26.93
N LEU A 424 25.64 -5.35 28.16
CA LEU A 424 26.07 -6.14 29.31
C LEU A 424 25.58 -7.59 29.17
N ASP A 425 26.45 -8.54 29.50
CA ASP A 425 26.07 -9.95 29.57
C ASP A 425 25.09 -10.18 30.73
N ASP A 426 24.11 -11.03 30.51
CA ASP A 426 23.18 -11.52 31.53
C ASP A 426 23.26 -13.04 31.71
N GLY A 427 24.29 -13.68 31.15
CA GLY A 427 24.58 -15.10 31.27
C GLY A 427 23.69 -16.00 30.40
N ARG A 428 22.85 -15.43 29.53
CA ARG A 428 21.96 -16.18 28.64
C ARG A 428 22.48 -16.17 27.19
N PRO A 429 22.24 -17.24 26.42
CA PRO A 429 22.58 -17.28 25.00
C PRO A 429 22.02 -16.08 24.21
N ALA A 430 22.81 -15.59 23.26
CA ALA A 430 22.45 -14.51 22.35
C ALA A 430 23.20 -14.71 21.02
N SER A 431 22.57 -14.62 19.87
CA SER A 431 23.18 -14.73 18.55
C SER A 431 23.09 -13.43 17.73
N GLU A 432 22.21 -12.51 18.14
CA GLU A 432 21.95 -11.25 17.46
C GLU A 432 21.75 -10.14 18.51
N VAL A 433 22.20 -8.93 18.18
CA VAL A 433 21.86 -7.70 18.90
C VAL A 433 20.93 -6.86 18.05
N ARG A 434 19.88 -6.32 18.66
CA ARG A 434 19.02 -5.30 18.05
C ARG A 434 19.08 -4.01 18.84
N TYR A 435 18.88 -2.89 18.14
CA TYR A 435 18.72 -1.58 18.75
C TYR A 435 17.46 -0.90 18.19
N ALA A 436 16.63 -0.36 19.09
CA ALA A 436 15.42 0.39 18.78
C ALA A 436 14.45 -0.40 17.87
N TRP A 437 14.24 -1.69 18.15
CA TRP A 437 13.51 -2.64 17.30
C TRP A 437 11.99 -2.69 17.57
N GLN A 438 11.32 -1.53 17.53
CA GLN A 438 9.86 -1.44 17.69
C GLN A 438 9.23 -0.50 16.65
N GLY A 439 7.92 -0.31 16.68
CA GLY A 439 7.29 0.80 15.94
C GLY A 439 7.78 2.15 16.43
N SER A 440 7.55 2.45 17.71
CA SER A 440 7.96 3.69 18.41
C SER A 440 8.87 3.39 19.61
N PRO A 441 10.12 2.96 19.41
CA PRO A 441 11.04 2.63 20.49
C PRO A 441 11.38 3.86 21.35
N ALA A 442 11.62 3.64 22.64
CA ALA A 442 12.31 4.63 23.46
C ALA A 442 13.80 4.64 23.08
N ILE A 443 14.34 5.82 22.77
CA ILE A 443 15.75 6.00 22.43
C ILE A 443 16.33 7.20 23.18
N ASN A 444 17.61 7.12 23.51
CA ASN A 444 18.31 8.18 24.21
C ASN A 444 19.80 8.26 23.87
N LEU A 445 20.26 7.56 22.83
CA LEU A 445 21.67 7.50 22.44
C LEU A 445 21.89 8.25 21.13
N TYR A 446 22.70 9.29 21.20
CA TYR A 446 22.96 10.23 20.11
C TYR A 446 24.46 10.39 19.87
N ALA A 447 24.85 10.83 18.69
CA ALA A 447 26.15 11.46 18.47
C ALA A 447 26.17 12.85 19.14
N GLN A 448 27.36 13.41 19.36
CA GLN A 448 27.50 14.80 19.82
C GLN A 448 26.88 15.83 18.87
N SER A 449 26.76 15.52 17.57
CA SER A 449 26.01 16.32 16.60
C SER A 449 24.50 16.33 16.79
N GLY A 450 23.96 15.53 17.73
CA GLY A 450 22.52 15.40 17.96
C GLY A 450 21.82 14.41 17.03
N LEU A 451 22.55 13.70 16.17
CA LEU A 451 21.97 12.63 15.35
C LEU A 451 21.81 11.34 16.18
N PRO A 452 20.63 10.69 16.17
CA PRO A 452 20.42 9.45 16.92
C PRO A 452 21.27 8.31 16.35
N LEU A 453 21.66 7.36 17.21
CA LEU A 453 22.15 6.06 16.74
C LEU A 453 21.08 5.44 15.84
N VAL A 454 21.49 4.97 14.65
CA VAL A 454 20.55 4.33 13.74
C VAL A 454 20.00 3.04 14.38
N PRO A 455 18.70 2.75 14.25
CA PRO A 455 18.13 1.43 14.53
C PRO A 455 18.81 0.34 13.71
N PHE A 456 19.05 -0.84 14.30
CA PHE A 456 19.67 -1.95 13.58
C PHE A 456 19.37 -3.32 14.18
N ARG A 457 19.72 -4.36 13.40
CA ARG A 457 19.99 -5.72 13.87
C ARG A 457 21.31 -6.21 13.27
N ILE A 458 22.15 -6.86 14.06
CA ILE A 458 23.42 -7.46 13.60
C ILE A 458 23.69 -8.77 14.35
N ALA A 459 24.26 -9.74 13.64
CA ALA A 459 24.75 -10.98 14.25
C ALA A 459 25.92 -10.70 15.20
N ILE A 460 26.05 -11.53 16.22
CA ILE A 460 27.17 -11.51 17.17
C ILE A 460 28.22 -12.50 16.65
N ASP A 461 29.43 -11.99 16.45
CA ASP A 461 30.60 -12.79 16.05
C ASP A 461 31.23 -13.56 17.20
#